data_AF-A0A1Y4BM13-F1
#
_entry.id   AF-A0A1Y4BM13-F1
#
_cell.length_a   1.000
_cell.length_b   1.000
_cell.length_c   1.000
_cell.angle_alpha   90.00
_cell.angle_beta   90.00
_cell.angle_gamma   90.00
#
_symmetry.space_group_name_H-M   'P 1'
#
loop_
_entity.id
_entity.type
_entity.pdbx_description
1 polymer ?
#
loop_
_entity_poly.entity_id
_entity_poly.type
_entity_poly.pdbx_seq_one_letter_code
_entity_poly.pdbx_strand_id
1 'polypeptide(L)'
;MKKMQLAAVAVALSVALVGCGAGGGTTPQPQADAPAGEGQAQGQPQSDEGTTSAPVVADTNDPESVIAAIQADFGATTQGLLDEQAALLAQVGDSYDGYAANVDAVQAWYDLAVSESEALGTRTIENARQYYRAVSATIDHGDDDALDDAMDDFYDLVYDEQFEAYYDAIYDEGFELMYDELYDGVIADAYDTMDYGDWFDAHSDAYDAWFDAKSGVYDAWFDSKSDVYDEWFDVNSDFYSGEFDVDATLRLDE
;
A
#
# COMPACT_ATOMS: atom_id res chain seq x y z
N MET A 1 21.08 -28.71 -4.03
CA MET A 1 21.87 -27.96 -3.01
C MET A 1 22.65 -26.80 -3.64
N LYS A 2 21.96 -25.69 -3.91
CA LYS A 2 22.55 -24.36 -4.10
C LYS A 2 21.86 -23.46 -3.10
N LYS A 3 22.64 -22.75 -2.28
CA LYS A 3 22.14 -21.85 -1.24
C LYS A 3 21.65 -20.58 -1.94
N MET A 4 20.33 -20.38 -2.02
CA MET A 4 19.76 -19.09 -2.39
C MET A 4 19.92 -18.16 -1.20
N GLN A 5 20.59 -17.03 -1.43
CA GLN A 5 20.71 -15.97 -0.45
C GLN A 5 19.48 -15.09 -0.59
N LEU A 6 18.60 -15.16 0.40
CA LEU A 6 17.50 -14.23 0.61
C LEU A 6 18.06 -12.81 0.63
N ALA A 7 17.69 -11.98 -0.34
CA ALA A 7 17.96 -10.55 -0.32
C ALA A 7 16.86 -9.88 0.49
N ALA A 8 17.10 -9.71 1.79
CA ALA A 8 16.24 -8.88 2.63
C ALA A 8 16.25 -7.45 2.09
N VAL A 9 15.12 -7.00 1.54
CA VAL A 9 14.89 -5.59 1.22
C VAL A 9 14.66 -4.86 2.54
N ALA A 10 15.74 -4.39 3.14
CA ALA A 10 15.66 -3.50 4.30
C ALA A 10 15.26 -2.10 3.79
N VAL A 11 14.00 -1.72 3.98
CA VAL A 11 13.56 -0.32 3.83
C VAL A 11 14.16 0.48 4.99
N ALA A 12 15.20 1.26 4.69
CA ALA A 12 15.85 2.11 5.68
C ALA A 12 15.03 3.38 5.90
N LEU A 13 14.27 3.42 7.00
CA LEU A 13 13.59 4.62 7.47
C LEU A 13 14.63 5.66 7.94
N SER A 14 15.02 6.59 7.08
CA SER A 14 15.91 7.69 7.45
C SER A 14 15.12 8.85 8.05
N VAL A 15 14.96 8.85 9.37
CA VAL A 15 14.47 10.01 10.14
C VAL A 15 15.53 11.12 10.12
N ALA A 16 15.26 12.20 9.41
CA ALA A 16 16.10 13.41 9.44
C ALA A 16 15.75 14.23 10.69
N LEU A 17 16.54 14.06 11.75
CA LEU A 17 16.52 14.93 12.93
C LEU A 17 17.01 16.34 12.56
N VAL A 18 16.09 17.31 12.60
CA VAL A 18 16.38 18.74 12.57
C VAL A 18 17.12 19.13 13.86
N GLY A 19 18.38 19.52 13.73
CA GLY A 19 19.18 20.11 14.80
C GLY A 19 19.50 21.57 14.53
N CYS A 20 18.72 22.49 15.11
CA CYS A 20 19.09 23.90 15.24
C CYS A 20 20.19 24.07 16.31
N GLY A 21 21.28 24.77 15.97
CA GLY A 21 22.33 25.14 16.93
C GLY A 21 23.23 26.27 16.41
N ALA A 22 23.09 27.44 17.03
CA ALA A 22 23.68 28.72 16.64
C ALA A 22 25.18 28.90 16.96
N GLY A 23 25.84 29.80 16.22
CA GLY A 23 26.82 30.75 16.78
C GLY A 23 28.18 30.88 16.07
N GLY A 24 28.53 32.13 15.70
CA GLY A 24 29.93 32.57 15.55
C GLY A 24 30.31 33.13 14.18
N GLY A 25 30.34 34.46 14.05
CA GLY A 25 30.50 35.16 12.77
C GLY A 25 31.92 35.48 12.32
N THR A 26 32.02 36.09 11.13
CA THR A 26 32.90 37.23 10.78
C THR A 26 32.68 37.66 9.32
N THR A 27 32.59 38.98 9.10
CA THR A 27 32.70 39.68 7.81
C THR A 27 33.71 40.83 8.02
N PRO A 28 34.46 41.35 7.01
CA PRO A 28 33.87 41.99 5.81
C PRO A 28 34.65 41.96 4.45
N GLN A 29 33.88 41.90 3.33
CA GLN A 29 33.89 42.63 2.01
C GLN A 29 35.15 43.29 1.38
N PRO A 30 35.14 43.84 0.11
CA PRO A 30 34.27 43.69 -1.10
C PRO A 30 35.00 43.69 -2.49
N GLN A 31 34.28 43.40 -3.61
CA GLN A 31 34.36 44.00 -4.99
C GLN A 31 33.76 43.03 -6.04
N ALA A 32 33.17 43.38 -7.19
CA ALA A 32 32.26 44.44 -7.67
C ALA A 32 31.83 44.04 -9.11
N ASP A 33 30.55 44.29 -9.46
CA ASP A 33 29.92 44.57 -10.77
C ASP A 33 29.83 43.56 -11.97
N ALA A 34 28.61 42.97 -12.11
CA ALA A 34 27.60 43.05 -13.20
C ALA A 34 27.86 42.54 -14.65
N PRO A 35 26.83 42.29 -15.53
CA PRO A 35 25.36 42.40 -15.35
C PRO A 35 24.48 41.21 -15.87
N ALA A 36 23.20 41.31 -15.45
CA ALA A 36 21.90 40.82 -15.96
C ALA A 36 21.77 39.92 -17.22
N GLY A 37 20.89 38.91 -17.06
CA GLY A 37 20.09 38.30 -18.11
C GLY A 37 18.75 37.83 -17.54
N GLU A 38 17.68 38.53 -17.87
CA GLU A 38 16.29 38.21 -17.53
C GLU A 38 15.75 37.06 -18.39
N GLY A 39 14.88 36.23 -17.81
CA GLY A 39 14.13 35.20 -18.53
C GLY A 39 13.20 34.43 -17.59
N GLN A 40 12.04 35.01 -17.29
CA GLN A 40 10.92 34.31 -16.66
C GLN A 40 10.37 33.23 -17.60
N ALA A 41 10.11 32.04 -17.06
CA ALA A 41 8.96 31.23 -17.45
C ALA A 41 8.53 30.43 -16.22
N GLN A 42 7.38 30.83 -15.68
CA GLN A 42 6.63 30.10 -14.67
C GLN A 42 6.20 28.75 -15.25
N GLY A 43 6.59 27.67 -14.58
CA GLY A 43 6.01 26.35 -14.74
C GLY A 43 5.70 25.86 -13.34
N GLN A 44 4.44 25.95 -12.96
CA GLN A 44 3.89 25.41 -11.73
C GLN A 44 4.07 23.87 -11.76
N PRO A 45 4.53 23.21 -10.69
CA PRO A 45 4.31 21.78 -10.58
C PRO A 45 2.81 21.60 -10.40
N GLN A 46 2.21 21.04 -11.44
CA GLN A 46 0.88 20.48 -11.40
C GLN A 46 0.91 19.36 -10.35
N SER A 47 -0.03 19.39 -9.42
CA SER A 47 -0.34 18.27 -8.54
C SER A 47 -0.72 17.08 -9.44
N ASP A 48 0.18 16.11 -9.54
CA ASP A 48 -0.19 14.75 -9.94
C ASP A 48 -0.94 14.17 -8.73
N GLU A 49 -2.27 14.34 -8.72
CA GLU A 49 -3.14 13.34 -8.11
C GLU A 49 -3.02 12.10 -9.01
N GLY A 50 -2.05 11.25 -8.70
CA GLY A 50 -1.73 10.08 -9.49
C GLY A 50 -1.46 8.92 -8.57
N THR A 51 -2.52 8.19 -8.21
CA THR A 51 -2.41 6.76 -7.90
C THR A 51 -1.55 6.14 -9.01
N THR A 52 -0.31 5.82 -8.70
CA THR A 52 0.56 5.07 -9.61
C THR A 52 0.17 3.61 -9.49
N SER A 53 -0.94 3.20 -10.11
CA SER A 53 -1.30 1.78 -10.20
C SER A 53 -0.15 1.02 -10.84
N ALA A 54 0.39 0.01 -10.16
CA ALA A 54 1.38 -0.86 -10.78
C ALA A 54 0.73 -1.61 -11.97
N PRO A 55 1.46 -1.83 -13.07
CA PRO A 55 0.91 -2.52 -14.22
C PRO A 55 0.81 -4.03 -13.96
N VAL A 56 -0.27 -4.65 -14.48
CA VAL A 56 -0.34 -6.11 -14.65
C VAL A 56 0.82 -6.54 -15.56
N VAL A 57 1.52 -7.60 -15.17
CA VAL A 57 2.62 -8.14 -15.97
C VAL A 57 2.05 -8.89 -17.15
N ALA A 58 2.26 -8.38 -18.37
CA ALA A 58 1.79 -9.03 -19.59
C ALA A 58 2.83 -10.00 -20.17
N ASP A 59 2.40 -11.18 -20.60
CA ASP A 59 3.11 -12.10 -21.49
C ASP A 59 4.55 -12.43 -21.05
N THR A 60 4.75 -12.71 -19.76
CA THR A 60 6.04 -13.21 -19.26
C THR A 60 6.02 -14.73 -19.13
N ASN A 61 7.07 -15.38 -19.65
CA ASN A 61 7.36 -16.81 -19.41
C ASN A 61 8.35 -16.95 -18.25
N ASP A 62 8.20 -16.14 -17.21
CA ASP A 62 9.07 -16.12 -16.05
C ASP A 62 8.23 -15.94 -14.78
N PRO A 63 7.91 -17.04 -14.07
CA PRO A 63 7.11 -17.01 -12.85
C PRO A 63 7.71 -16.12 -11.75
N GLU A 64 9.04 -16.14 -11.58
CA GLU A 64 9.72 -15.34 -10.55
C GLU A 64 9.51 -13.83 -10.78
N SER A 65 9.52 -13.38 -12.04
CA SER A 65 9.26 -11.98 -12.39
C SER A 65 7.82 -11.55 -12.04
N VAL A 66 6.85 -12.47 -12.08
CA VAL A 66 5.46 -12.17 -11.69
C VAL A 66 5.36 -12.02 -10.18
N ILE A 67 5.97 -12.92 -9.39
CA ILE A 67 6.04 -12.79 -7.92
C ILE A 67 6.67 -11.46 -7.54
N ALA A 68 7.82 -11.12 -8.14
CA ALA A 68 8.52 -9.87 -7.85
C ALA A 68 7.66 -8.62 -8.16
N ALA A 69 6.83 -8.67 -9.20
CA ALA A 69 5.92 -7.58 -9.53
C ALA A 69 4.78 -7.45 -8.52
N ILE A 70 4.19 -8.56 -8.07
CA ILE A 70 3.17 -8.56 -7.02
C ILE A 70 3.76 -7.99 -5.71
N GLN A 71 4.93 -8.47 -5.29
CA GLN A 71 5.60 -7.99 -4.09
C GLN A 71 5.89 -6.48 -4.15
N ALA A 72 6.31 -5.99 -5.32
CA ALA A 72 6.54 -4.56 -5.54
C ALA A 72 5.24 -3.73 -5.49
N ASP A 73 4.13 -4.25 -6.01
CA ASP A 73 2.82 -3.58 -5.99
C ASP A 73 2.27 -3.47 -4.57
N PHE A 74 2.33 -4.56 -3.79
CA PHE A 74 2.01 -4.54 -2.36
C PHE A 74 2.85 -3.48 -1.62
N GLY A 75 4.18 -3.54 -1.77
CA GLY A 75 5.08 -2.59 -1.10
C GLY A 75 4.83 -1.13 -1.49
N ALA A 76 4.57 -0.86 -2.77
CA ALA A 76 4.28 0.49 -3.26
C ALA A 76 2.94 1.00 -2.75
N THR A 77 1.90 0.17 -2.79
CA THR A 77 0.55 0.53 -2.31
C THR A 77 0.56 0.82 -0.81
N THR A 78 1.16 -0.06 -0.01
CA THR A 78 1.32 0.15 1.44
C THR A 78 2.08 1.44 1.74
N GLN A 79 3.22 1.66 1.08
CA GLN A 79 4.01 2.88 1.33
C GLN A 79 3.25 4.15 0.94
N GLY A 80 2.52 4.14 -0.19
CA GLY A 80 1.70 5.27 -0.62
C GLY A 80 0.65 5.66 0.41
N LEU A 81 -0.07 4.67 0.95
CA LEU A 81 -1.08 4.90 2.00
C LEU A 81 -0.47 5.46 3.29
N LEU A 82 0.69 4.95 3.71
CA LEU A 82 1.40 5.43 4.91
C LEU A 82 2.00 6.83 4.71
N ASP A 83 2.46 7.17 3.51
CA ASP A 83 2.95 8.51 3.19
C ASP A 83 1.82 9.55 3.24
N GLU A 84 0.66 9.24 2.64
CA GLU A 84 -0.53 10.10 2.71
C GLU A 84 -1.06 10.21 4.15
N GLN A 85 -1.03 9.12 4.92
CA GLN A 85 -1.39 9.13 6.34
C GLN A 85 -0.50 10.09 7.15
N ALA A 86 0.82 9.98 6.99
CA ALA A 86 1.77 10.82 7.70
C ALA A 86 1.61 12.31 7.31
N ALA A 87 1.35 12.59 6.03
CA ALA A 87 1.08 13.95 5.56
C ALA A 87 -0.21 14.52 6.16
N LEU A 88 -1.28 13.71 6.21
CA LEU A 88 -2.56 14.07 6.81
C LEU A 88 -2.42 14.37 8.30
N LEU A 89 -1.80 13.48 9.08
CA LEU A 89 -1.62 13.69 10.52
C LEU A 89 -0.78 14.95 10.81
N ALA A 90 0.24 15.22 10.01
CA ALA A 90 1.01 16.46 10.12
C ALA A 90 0.19 17.72 9.78
N GLN A 91 -0.77 17.62 8.85
CA GLN A 91 -1.69 18.69 8.48
C GLN A 91 -2.75 18.95 9.56
N VAL A 92 -3.27 17.88 10.19
CA VAL A 92 -4.24 17.96 11.29
C VAL A 92 -3.59 18.54 12.55
N GLY A 93 -2.39 18.07 12.91
CA GLY A 93 -1.70 18.50 14.13
C GLY A 93 -2.36 17.96 15.41
N ASP A 94 -2.12 18.64 16.54
CA ASP A 94 -2.46 18.18 17.90
C ASP A 94 -3.69 18.88 18.49
N SER A 95 -4.60 19.39 17.65
CA SER A 95 -5.74 20.17 18.12
C SER A 95 -7.03 19.87 17.39
N TYR A 96 -8.15 20.02 18.09
CA TYR A 96 -9.49 19.87 17.51
C TYR A 96 -9.75 20.87 16.36
N ASP A 97 -9.28 22.11 16.46
CA ASP A 97 -9.43 23.10 15.37
C ASP A 97 -8.71 22.62 14.10
N GLY A 98 -7.57 21.95 14.25
CA GLY A 98 -6.84 21.31 13.17
C GLY A 98 -7.61 20.13 12.58
N TYR A 99 -8.19 19.27 13.40
CA TYR A 99 -9.07 18.18 12.93
C TYR A 99 -10.29 18.73 12.19
N ALA A 100 -11.03 19.66 12.79
CA ALA A 100 -12.25 20.25 12.23
C ALA A 100 -12.02 20.93 10.88
N ALA A 101 -10.84 21.54 10.68
CA ALA A 101 -10.46 22.15 9.40
C ALA A 101 -10.11 21.12 8.30
N ASN A 102 -9.89 19.86 8.66
CA ASN A 102 -9.37 18.81 7.78
C ASN A 102 -10.22 17.52 7.79
N VAL A 103 -11.46 17.54 8.30
CA VAL A 103 -12.36 16.36 8.32
C VAL A 103 -12.53 15.76 6.92
N ASP A 104 -12.68 16.58 5.89
CA ASP A 104 -12.79 16.11 4.50
C ASP A 104 -11.52 15.39 4.03
N ALA A 105 -10.34 15.80 4.51
CA ALA A 105 -9.07 15.15 4.18
C ALA A 105 -8.90 13.82 4.94
N VAL A 106 -9.40 13.75 6.17
CA VAL A 106 -9.47 12.48 6.93
C VAL A 106 -10.38 11.48 6.22
N GLN A 107 -11.57 11.91 5.80
CA GLN A 107 -12.47 11.07 5.02
C GLN A 107 -11.84 10.65 3.68
N ALA A 108 -11.15 11.56 2.99
CA ALA A 108 -10.48 11.23 1.74
C ALA A 108 -9.39 10.16 1.91
N TRP A 109 -8.64 10.17 3.02
CA TRP A 109 -7.66 9.12 3.30
C TRP A 109 -8.34 7.77 3.58
N TYR A 110 -9.46 7.77 4.31
CA TYR A 110 -10.26 6.57 4.51
C TYR A 110 -10.79 5.97 3.20
N ASP A 111 -11.37 6.80 2.33
CA ASP A 111 -11.85 6.38 1.01
C ASP A 111 -10.70 5.87 0.13
N LEU A 112 -9.53 6.51 0.21
CA LEU A 112 -8.31 6.08 -0.48
C LEU A 112 -7.84 4.69 0.01
N ALA A 113 -7.79 4.46 1.31
CA ALA A 113 -7.37 3.18 1.89
C ALA A 113 -8.26 2.03 1.43
N VAL A 114 -9.58 2.22 1.40
CA VAL A 114 -10.54 1.22 0.89
C VAL A 114 -10.30 0.97 -0.61
N SER A 115 -10.31 2.03 -1.42
CA SER A 115 -10.20 1.88 -2.88
C SER A 115 -8.85 1.32 -3.35
N GLU A 116 -7.74 1.68 -2.71
CA GLU A 116 -6.44 1.09 -3.01
C GLU A 116 -6.35 -0.38 -2.58
N SER A 117 -7.02 -0.78 -1.49
CA SER A 117 -7.10 -2.18 -1.07
C SER A 117 -7.84 -3.04 -2.09
N GLU A 118 -8.99 -2.58 -2.58
CA GLU A 118 -9.77 -3.25 -3.64
C GLU A 118 -8.97 -3.35 -4.95
N ALA A 119 -8.30 -2.26 -5.32
CA ALA A 119 -7.52 -2.19 -6.54
C ALA A 119 -6.28 -3.10 -6.47
N LEU A 120 -5.58 -3.16 -5.33
CA LEU A 120 -4.45 -4.06 -5.10
C LEU A 120 -4.88 -5.53 -5.20
N GLY A 121 -6.02 -5.87 -4.60
CA GLY A 121 -6.62 -7.19 -4.69
C GLY A 121 -6.86 -7.64 -6.14
N THR A 122 -7.52 -6.78 -6.92
CA THR A 122 -7.79 -7.01 -8.35
C THR A 122 -6.50 -7.27 -9.13
N ARG A 123 -5.49 -6.41 -8.97
CA ARG A 123 -4.19 -6.55 -9.66
C ARG A 123 -3.45 -7.81 -9.23
N THR A 124 -3.56 -8.19 -7.96
CA THR A 124 -2.94 -9.41 -7.43
C THR A 124 -3.55 -10.65 -8.06
N ILE A 125 -4.88 -10.74 -8.15
CA ILE A 125 -5.58 -11.86 -8.82
C ILE A 125 -5.19 -11.93 -10.30
N GLU A 126 -5.17 -10.79 -11.00
CA GLU A 126 -4.77 -10.76 -12.41
C GLU A 126 -3.33 -11.23 -12.62
N ASN A 127 -2.40 -10.81 -11.77
CA ASN A 127 -1.01 -11.27 -11.81
C ASN A 127 -0.86 -12.74 -11.38
N ALA A 128 -1.64 -13.23 -10.41
CA ALA A 128 -1.66 -14.64 -10.03
C ALA A 128 -2.00 -15.54 -11.22
N ARG A 129 -3.00 -15.15 -12.02
CA ARG A 129 -3.35 -15.86 -13.26
C ARG A 129 -2.20 -15.84 -14.28
N GLN A 130 -1.44 -14.76 -14.37
CA GLN A 130 -0.23 -14.72 -15.21
C GLN A 130 0.87 -15.63 -14.67
N TYR A 131 1.02 -15.72 -13.35
CA TYR A 131 1.94 -16.65 -12.70
C TYR A 131 1.61 -18.10 -13.06
N TYR A 132 0.35 -18.52 -12.88
CA TYR A 132 -0.09 -19.88 -13.21
C TYR A 132 0.16 -20.23 -14.68
N ARG A 133 -0.13 -19.30 -15.60
CA ARG A 133 0.16 -19.47 -17.03
C ARG A 133 1.66 -19.62 -17.29
N ALA A 134 2.49 -18.82 -16.64
CA ALA A 134 3.94 -18.90 -16.78
C ALA A 134 4.48 -20.24 -16.27
N VAL A 135 3.98 -20.74 -15.12
CA VAL A 135 4.33 -22.08 -14.59
C VAL A 135 3.98 -23.17 -15.59
N SER A 136 2.72 -23.21 -16.05
CA SER A 136 2.24 -24.18 -17.04
C SER A 136 3.05 -24.15 -18.35
N ALA A 137 3.47 -22.97 -18.80
CA ALA A 137 4.21 -22.83 -20.06
C ALA A 137 5.70 -23.21 -19.97
N THR A 138 6.30 -23.19 -18.77
CA THR A 138 7.77 -23.22 -18.63
C THR A 138 8.31 -24.41 -17.85
N ILE A 139 7.55 -24.95 -16.92
CA ILE A 139 7.94 -26.14 -16.14
C ILE A 139 7.58 -27.40 -16.92
N ASP A 140 8.45 -28.42 -16.89
CA ASP A 140 8.16 -29.71 -17.49
C ASP A 140 7.02 -30.38 -16.70
N HIS A 141 5.91 -30.69 -17.39
CA HIS A 141 4.71 -31.30 -16.79
C HIS A 141 4.95 -32.68 -16.19
N GLY A 142 6.09 -33.33 -16.49
CA GLY A 142 6.51 -34.58 -15.85
C GLY A 142 7.42 -34.39 -14.63
N ASP A 143 7.73 -33.15 -14.25
CA ASP A 143 8.58 -32.80 -13.11
C ASP A 143 7.70 -32.33 -11.93
N ASP A 144 7.06 -33.31 -11.27
CA ASP A 144 6.13 -33.07 -10.16
C ASP A 144 6.77 -32.24 -9.04
N ASP A 145 8.05 -32.48 -8.72
CA ASP A 145 8.78 -31.74 -7.68
C ASP A 145 8.92 -30.26 -8.06
N ALA A 146 9.20 -29.94 -9.33
CA ALA A 146 9.32 -28.55 -9.79
C ALA A 146 7.99 -27.81 -9.85
N LEU A 147 6.89 -28.51 -10.13
CA LEU A 147 5.54 -27.94 -10.09
C LEU A 147 5.10 -27.65 -8.65
N ASP A 148 5.31 -28.60 -7.74
CA ASP A 148 5.02 -28.46 -6.31
C ASP A 148 5.80 -27.28 -5.70
N ASP A 149 7.12 -27.25 -5.92
CA ASP A 149 7.99 -26.15 -5.47
C ASP A 149 7.48 -24.78 -5.98
N ALA A 150 7.06 -24.68 -7.24
CA ALA A 150 6.57 -23.42 -7.81
C ALA A 150 5.21 -23.00 -7.23
N MET A 151 4.28 -23.94 -7.00
CA MET A 151 2.98 -23.61 -6.43
C MET A 151 3.10 -23.24 -4.94
N ASP A 152 4.00 -23.91 -4.20
CA ASP A 152 4.34 -23.59 -2.81
C ASP A 152 5.02 -22.22 -2.71
N ASP A 153 5.98 -21.90 -3.59
CA ASP A 153 6.65 -20.60 -3.60
C ASP A 153 5.64 -19.45 -3.78
N PHE A 154 4.63 -19.60 -4.63
CA PHE A 154 3.57 -18.59 -4.77
C PHE A 154 2.71 -18.48 -3.51
N TYR A 155 2.34 -19.61 -2.92
CA TYR A 155 1.54 -19.63 -1.69
C TYR A 155 2.28 -18.91 -0.55
N ASP A 156 3.53 -19.27 -0.32
CA ASP A 156 4.33 -18.70 0.77
C ASP A 156 4.64 -17.21 0.52
N LEU A 157 5.15 -16.87 -0.67
CA LEU A 157 5.68 -15.53 -0.96
C LEU A 157 4.61 -14.50 -1.33
N VAL A 158 3.41 -14.92 -1.74
CA VAL A 158 2.32 -14.00 -2.11
C VAL A 158 1.14 -14.17 -1.19
N TYR A 159 0.55 -15.37 -1.13
CA TYR A 159 -0.69 -15.58 -0.38
C TYR A 159 -0.49 -15.38 1.12
N ASP A 160 0.56 -15.96 1.71
CA ASP A 160 0.88 -15.79 3.12
C ASP A 160 1.59 -14.47 3.39
N GLU A 161 2.81 -14.28 2.86
CA GLU A 161 3.67 -13.15 3.24
C GLU A 161 3.11 -11.76 2.88
N GLN A 162 2.67 -11.54 1.63
CA GLN A 162 2.29 -10.19 1.19
C GLN A 162 0.95 -9.75 1.76
N PHE A 163 -0.03 -10.65 1.82
CA PHE A 163 -1.32 -10.33 2.43
C PHE A 163 -1.20 -10.13 3.94
N GLU A 164 -0.37 -10.90 4.66
CA GLU A 164 -0.13 -10.68 6.10
C GLU A 164 0.57 -9.34 6.32
N ALA A 165 1.64 -9.05 5.57
CA ALA A 165 2.36 -7.78 5.71
C ALA A 165 1.46 -6.54 5.43
N TYR A 166 0.57 -6.62 4.43
CA TYR A 166 -0.39 -5.56 4.15
C TYR A 166 -1.41 -5.38 5.28
N TYR A 167 -1.96 -6.50 5.77
CA TYR A 167 -2.93 -6.51 6.85
C TYR A 167 -2.35 -5.85 8.11
N ASP A 168 -1.16 -6.27 8.51
CA ASP A 168 -0.48 -5.73 9.68
C ASP A 168 -0.24 -4.22 9.53
N ALA A 169 0.32 -3.79 8.39
CA ALA A 169 0.73 -2.41 8.19
C ALA A 169 -0.45 -1.44 8.03
N ILE A 170 -1.48 -1.81 7.25
CA ILE A 170 -2.59 -0.91 6.92
C ILE A 170 -3.77 -1.15 7.85
N TYR A 171 -4.31 -2.36 7.88
CA TYR A 171 -5.56 -2.65 8.60
C TYR A 171 -5.36 -2.58 10.12
N ASP A 172 -4.29 -3.18 10.65
CA ASP A 172 -4.01 -3.16 12.08
C ASP A 172 -3.34 -1.85 12.48
N GLU A 173 -2.07 -1.65 12.12
CA GLU A 173 -1.25 -0.53 12.60
C GLU A 173 -1.72 0.82 12.05
N GLY A 174 -1.97 0.92 10.75
CA GLY A 174 -2.38 2.17 10.10
C GLY A 174 -3.70 2.73 10.65
N PHE A 175 -4.75 1.90 10.74
CA PHE A 175 -6.03 2.34 11.30
C PHE A 175 -5.99 2.50 12.83
N GLU A 176 -5.17 1.75 13.56
CA GLU A 176 -4.95 1.97 15.00
C GLU A 176 -4.32 3.36 15.23
N LEU A 177 -3.32 3.75 14.44
CA LEU A 177 -2.72 5.07 14.55
C LEU A 177 -3.73 6.21 14.30
N MET A 178 -4.57 6.08 13.28
CA MET A 178 -5.63 7.08 13.00
C MET A 178 -6.64 7.17 14.15
N TYR A 179 -6.98 6.03 14.76
CA TYR A 179 -7.87 5.99 15.92
C TYR A 179 -7.23 6.69 17.12
N ASP A 180 -5.99 6.34 17.45
CA ASP A 180 -5.29 6.85 18.63
C ASP A 180 -5.02 8.35 18.52
N GLU A 181 -4.52 8.82 17.36
CA GLU A 181 -4.16 10.23 17.19
C GLU A 181 -5.39 11.12 17.03
N LEU A 182 -6.40 10.68 16.28
CA LEU A 182 -7.56 11.51 15.98
C LEU A 182 -8.71 11.29 16.95
N TYR A 183 -9.20 10.06 17.06
CA TYR A 183 -10.41 9.75 17.80
C TYR A 183 -10.18 9.77 19.33
N ASP A 184 -9.26 8.95 19.84
CA ASP A 184 -8.92 8.90 21.27
C ASP A 184 -7.94 10.02 21.69
N GLY A 185 -7.40 10.75 20.70
CA GLY A 185 -6.54 11.91 20.88
C GLY A 185 -7.31 13.22 20.73
N VAL A 186 -7.14 13.89 19.58
CA VAL A 186 -7.59 15.29 19.40
C VAL A 186 -9.10 15.51 19.59
N ILE A 187 -9.93 14.53 19.25
CA ILE A 187 -11.39 14.62 19.41
C ILE A 187 -11.80 14.33 20.85
N ALA A 188 -11.25 13.28 21.47
CA ALA A 188 -11.51 12.97 22.87
C ALA A 188 -11.10 14.13 23.80
N ASP A 189 -9.93 14.72 23.59
CA ASP A 189 -9.40 15.84 24.38
C ASP A 189 -10.27 17.11 24.29
N ALA A 190 -11.04 17.27 23.20
CA ALA A 190 -11.91 18.42 23.01
C ALA A 190 -13.10 18.46 23.98
N TYR A 191 -13.44 17.32 24.62
CA TYR A 191 -14.59 17.16 25.52
C TYR A 191 -14.71 18.26 26.59
N ASP A 192 -13.58 18.65 27.19
CA ASP A 192 -13.55 19.64 28.29
C ASP A 192 -13.65 21.10 27.80
N THR A 193 -13.61 21.33 26.49
CA THR A 193 -13.46 22.67 25.89
C THR A 193 -14.60 23.10 24.97
N MET A 194 -15.44 22.16 24.53
CA MET A 194 -16.55 22.42 23.61
C MET A 194 -17.92 22.04 24.23
N ASP A 195 -19.02 22.39 23.55
CA ASP A 195 -20.34 21.95 23.99
C ASP A 195 -20.47 20.43 23.85
N TYR A 196 -21.12 19.77 24.81
CA TYR A 196 -21.27 18.31 24.80
C TYR A 196 -21.97 17.80 23.54
N GLY A 197 -22.98 18.53 23.02
CA GLY A 197 -23.69 18.13 21.81
C GLY A 197 -22.76 18.14 20.61
N ASP A 198 -22.03 19.24 20.43
CA ASP A 198 -21.07 19.39 19.32
C ASP A 198 -19.93 18.36 19.43
N TRP A 199 -19.44 18.08 20.64
CA TRP A 199 -18.45 17.03 20.89
C TRP A 199 -18.99 15.65 20.54
N PHE A 200 -20.20 15.33 21.03
CA PHE A 200 -20.82 14.02 20.83
C PHE A 200 -21.00 13.73 19.35
N ASP A 201 -21.53 14.70 18.59
CA ASP A 201 -21.72 14.56 17.15
C ASP A 201 -20.38 14.34 16.43
N ALA A 202 -19.36 15.17 16.72
CA ALA A 202 -18.04 15.01 16.10
C ALA A 202 -17.36 13.67 16.46
N HIS A 203 -17.53 13.21 17.69
CA HIS A 203 -16.98 11.97 18.18
C HIS A 203 -17.70 10.75 17.57
N SER A 204 -19.03 10.75 17.51
CA SER A 204 -19.76 9.65 16.85
C SER A 204 -19.48 9.60 15.35
N ASP A 205 -19.47 10.75 14.67
CA ASP A 205 -19.23 10.80 13.23
C ASP A 205 -17.82 10.30 12.90
N ALA A 206 -16.82 10.65 13.72
CA ALA A 206 -15.45 10.17 13.55
C ALA A 206 -15.32 8.65 13.77
N TYR A 207 -16.01 8.09 14.76
CA TYR A 207 -16.01 6.64 14.99
C TYR A 207 -16.65 5.90 13.82
N ASP A 208 -17.81 6.36 13.36
CA ASP A 208 -18.53 5.71 12.28
C ASP A 208 -17.70 5.74 10.99
N ALA A 209 -17.10 6.88 10.65
CA ALA A 209 -16.21 7.00 9.49
C ALA A 209 -14.99 6.07 9.57
N TRP A 210 -14.32 6.03 10.73
CA TRP A 210 -13.19 5.14 10.96
C TRP A 210 -13.59 3.66 10.86
N PHE A 211 -14.71 3.28 11.48
CA PHE A 211 -15.17 1.90 11.54
C PHE A 211 -15.61 1.39 10.17
N ASP A 212 -16.35 2.21 9.42
CA ASP A 212 -16.80 1.89 8.07
C ASP A 212 -15.61 1.67 7.13
N ALA A 213 -14.61 2.55 7.19
CA ALA A 213 -13.41 2.44 6.36
C ALA A 213 -12.51 1.26 6.76
N LYS A 214 -12.29 1.04 8.07
CA LYS A 214 -11.50 -0.10 8.56
C LYS A 214 -12.15 -1.42 8.13
N SER A 215 -13.48 -1.50 8.21
CA SER A 215 -14.25 -2.65 7.77
C SER A 215 -14.19 -2.81 6.24
N GLY A 216 -14.26 -1.73 5.46
CA GLY A 216 -14.08 -1.76 4.01
C GLY A 216 -12.70 -2.29 3.58
N VAL A 217 -11.64 -1.90 4.27
CA VAL A 217 -10.29 -2.44 4.02
C VAL A 217 -10.21 -3.93 4.37
N TYR A 218 -10.81 -4.35 5.49
CA TYR A 218 -10.88 -5.75 5.86
C TYR A 218 -11.61 -6.59 4.81
N ASP A 219 -12.78 -6.14 4.37
CA ASP A 219 -13.60 -6.84 3.38
C ASP A 219 -12.83 -6.97 2.06
N ALA A 220 -12.22 -5.88 1.57
CA ALA A 220 -11.39 -5.91 0.36
C ALA A 220 -10.19 -6.87 0.48
N TRP A 221 -9.49 -6.86 1.63
CA TRP A 221 -8.39 -7.78 1.90
C TRP A 221 -8.86 -9.24 1.96
N PHE A 222 -9.95 -9.51 2.67
CA PHE A 222 -10.47 -10.85 2.89
C PHE A 222 -10.99 -11.47 1.59
N ASP A 223 -11.77 -10.71 0.82
CA ASP A 223 -12.30 -11.15 -0.48
C ASP A 223 -11.13 -11.48 -1.42
N SER A 224 -10.16 -10.58 -1.53
CA SER A 224 -9.01 -10.77 -2.42
C SER A 224 -8.13 -11.94 -1.99
N LYS A 225 -7.84 -12.09 -0.68
CA LYS A 225 -7.05 -13.22 -0.16
C LYS A 225 -7.77 -14.55 -0.40
N SER A 226 -9.09 -14.57 -0.22
CA SER A 226 -9.92 -15.76 -0.48
C SER A 226 -9.94 -16.13 -1.96
N ASP A 227 -10.13 -15.15 -2.86
CA ASP A 227 -10.12 -15.37 -4.30
C ASP A 227 -8.77 -15.91 -4.79
N VAL A 228 -7.65 -15.35 -4.29
CA VAL A 228 -6.30 -15.85 -4.61
C VAL A 228 -6.13 -17.30 -4.15
N TYR A 229 -6.61 -17.65 -2.94
CA TYR A 229 -6.53 -19.02 -2.44
C TYR A 229 -7.37 -19.99 -3.26
N ASP A 230 -8.61 -19.61 -3.58
CA ASP A 230 -9.53 -20.47 -4.33
C ASP A 230 -8.98 -20.75 -5.73
N GLU A 231 -8.47 -19.72 -6.44
CA GLU A 231 -7.83 -19.92 -7.75
C GLU A 231 -6.54 -20.73 -7.66
N TRP A 232 -5.69 -20.47 -6.65
CA TRP A 232 -4.49 -21.25 -6.40
C TRP A 232 -4.83 -22.72 -6.16
N PHE A 233 -5.84 -23.01 -5.34
CA PHE A 233 -6.25 -24.36 -5.00
C PHE A 233 -6.76 -25.12 -6.22
N ASP A 234 -7.63 -24.49 -7.03
CA ASP A 234 -8.17 -25.09 -8.24
C ASP A 234 -7.05 -25.40 -9.25
N VAL A 235 -6.15 -24.45 -9.51
CA VAL A 235 -5.01 -24.64 -10.43
C VAL A 235 -4.03 -25.69 -9.91
N ASN A 236 -3.65 -25.63 -8.63
CA ASN A 236 -2.71 -26.59 -8.04
C ASN A 236 -3.28 -28.03 -8.08
N SER A 237 -4.57 -28.19 -7.79
CA SER A 237 -5.26 -29.47 -7.90
C SER A 237 -5.27 -30.00 -9.34
N ASP A 238 -5.54 -29.13 -10.32
CA ASP A 238 -5.59 -29.52 -11.73
C ASP A 238 -4.20 -29.90 -12.26
N PHE A 239 -3.16 -29.15 -11.92
CA PHE A 239 -1.76 -29.49 -12.24
C PHE A 239 -1.39 -30.86 -11.69
N TYR A 240 -1.76 -31.15 -10.43
CA TYR A 240 -1.55 -32.48 -9.82
C TYR A 240 -2.30 -33.61 -10.55
N SER A 241 -3.43 -33.29 -11.17
CA SER A 241 -4.22 -34.23 -11.97
C SER A 241 -3.73 -34.38 -13.42
N GLY A 242 -2.75 -33.57 -13.83
CA GLY A 242 -2.18 -33.52 -15.17
C GLY A 242 -2.96 -32.66 -16.17
N GLU A 243 -3.83 -31.76 -15.68
CA GLU A 243 -4.50 -30.74 -16.48
C GLU A 243 -3.75 -29.41 -16.32
N PHE A 244 -3.37 -28.76 -17.42
CA PHE A 244 -2.47 -27.60 -17.41
C PHE A 244 -3.05 -26.39 -18.14
N ASP A 245 -4.29 -26.47 -18.62
CA ASP A 245 -5.04 -25.36 -19.20
C ASP A 245 -5.65 -24.47 -18.10
N VAL A 246 -4.87 -23.49 -17.65
CA VAL A 246 -5.25 -22.54 -16.59
C VAL A 246 -6.56 -21.80 -16.90
N ASP A 247 -6.78 -21.40 -18.16
CA ASP A 247 -7.97 -20.64 -18.53
C ASP A 247 -9.22 -21.51 -18.46
N ALA A 248 -9.09 -22.80 -18.83
CA ALA A 248 -10.15 -23.78 -18.67
C ALA A 248 -10.44 -24.10 -17.19
N THR A 249 -9.41 -24.29 -16.36
CA THR A 249 -9.54 -24.53 -14.91
C THR A 249 -10.31 -23.40 -14.23
N LEU A 250 -9.92 -22.15 -14.53
CA LEU A 250 -10.48 -20.95 -13.90
C LEU A 250 -11.75 -20.43 -14.61
N ARG A 251 -12.20 -21.09 -15.68
CA ARG A 251 -13.40 -20.71 -16.48
C ARG A 251 -13.35 -19.25 -16.96
N LEU A 252 -12.17 -18.78 -17.37
CA LEU A 252 -11.97 -17.38 -17.77
C LEU A 252 -12.55 -17.04 -19.16
N ASP A 253 -12.90 -18.06 -19.95
CA ASP A 253 -13.47 -17.94 -21.29
C ASP A 253 -15.03 -18.01 -21.35
N GLU A 254 -15.71 -18.20 -20.20
CA GLU A 254 -17.18 -18.30 -20.11
C GLU A 254 -17.88 -16.95 -19.85
#